data_AF-A0A1V4RPJ6-F1
#
_entry.id   AF-A0A1V4RPJ6-F1
#
_cell.length_a   1.000
_cell.length_b   1.000
_cell.length_c   1.000
_cell.angle_alpha   90.00
_cell.angle_beta   90.00
_cell.angle_gamma   90.00
#
_symmetry.space_group_name_H-M   'P 1'
#
loop_
_entity.id
_entity.type
_entity.pdbx_description
1 polymer ?
#
loop_
_entity_poly.entity_id
_entity_poly.type
_entity_poly.pdbx_seq_one_letter_code
_entity_poly.pdbx_strand_id
1 'polypeptide(L)'
;MKPLHDAAGVKRVVASTYQAVSGAGLKASFELKRQSQAALNGRNEKNEVFPHQIAFNVLPQIPQKNAFGPNGYTEEEMKMVNETRKIMGDQSIRITATCVRVPV
;
A
#
# COMPACT_ATOMS: atom_id res chain seq x y z
N MET A 1 -10.04 15.42 -0.25
CA MET A 1 -11.16 14.89 -1.07
C MET A 1 -12.50 15.51 -0.68
N LYS A 2 -12.83 15.63 0.61
CA LYS A 2 -14.10 16.22 1.09
C LYS A 2 -14.51 17.56 0.43
N PRO A 3 -13.65 18.59 0.34
CA PRO A 3 -14.04 19.84 -0.34
C PRO A 3 -14.42 19.67 -1.81
N LEU A 4 -13.74 18.78 -2.54
CA LEU A 4 -14.05 18.50 -3.94
C LEU A 4 -15.40 17.76 -4.09
N HIS A 5 -15.69 16.86 -3.16
CA HIS A 5 -16.96 16.14 -3.13
C HIS A 5 -18.12 17.08 -2.76
N ASP A 6 -17.93 17.99 -1.81
CA ASP A 6 -18.97 18.97 -1.43
C ASP A 6 -19.24 19.97 -2.56
N ALA A 7 -18.21 20.37 -3.30
CA ALA A 7 -18.35 21.34 -4.38
C ALA A 7 -18.98 20.76 -5.66
N ALA A 8 -18.71 19.49 -6.00
CA ALA A 8 -19.03 18.96 -7.33
C ALA A 8 -19.54 17.49 -7.35
N GLY A 9 -19.64 16.82 -6.21
CA GLY A 9 -20.08 15.43 -6.12
C GLY A 9 -19.11 14.44 -6.80
N VAL A 10 -18.15 13.91 -6.05
CA VAL A 10 -17.21 12.90 -6.59
C VAL A 10 -17.93 11.59 -6.86
N LYS A 11 -18.00 11.19 -8.14
CA LYS A 11 -18.65 9.93 -8.57
C LYS A 11 -17.71 8.73 -8.62
N ARG A 12 -16.41 8.97 -8.84
CA ARG A 12 -15.40 7.91 -8.94
C ARG A 12 -14.03 8.37 -8.45
N VAL A 13 -13.34 7.48 -7.75
CA VAL A 13 -11.93 7.62 -7.36
C VAL A 13 -11.15 6.45 -7.94
N VAL A 14 -10.02 6.76 -8.56
CA VAL A 14 -8.99 5.80 -8.98
C VAL A 14 -7.70 6.28 -8.33
N ALA A 15 -7.08 5.45 -7.51
CA ALA A 15 -5.88 5.82 -6.76
C ALA A 15 -4.81 4.73 -6.86
N SER A 16 -3.55 5.16 -6.93
CA SER A 16 -2.39 4.28 -6.78
C SER A 16 -1.53 4.86 -5.67
N THR A 17 -1.26 4.06 -4.64
CA THR A 17 -0.53 4.52 -3.46
C THR A 17 0.95 4.17 -3.56
N TYR A 18 1.78 5.03 -2.97
CA TYR A 18 3.22 4.83 -2.82
C TYR A 18 3.50 4.80 -1.32
N GLN A 19 3.21 3.66 -0.68
CA GLN A 19 3.26 3.52 0.76
C GLN A 19 4.68 3.23 1.25
N ALA A 20 5.17 4.04 2.18
CA ALA A 20 6.47 3.88 2.82
C ALA A 20 6.58 2.57 3.62
N VAL A 21 7.79 2.04 3.84
CA VAL A 21 8.04 0.83 4.64
C VAL A 21 7.70 1.01 6.11
N SER A 22 7.72 2.25 6.61
CA SER A 22 7.35 2.59 7.98
C SER A 22 5.92 2.17 8.35
N GLY A 23 5.00 2.13 7.38
CA GLY A 23 3.63 1.64 7.59
C GLY A 23 3.55 0.14 7.90
N ALA A 24 4.64 -0.62 7.74
CA ALA A 24 4.76 -2.02 8.13
C ALA A 24 5.48 -2.21 9.49
N GLY A 25 5.77 -1.10 10.18
CA GLY A 25 6.43 -1.08 11.49
C GLY A 25 7.96 -1.01 11.42
N LEU A 26 8.58 -0.82 12.58
CA LEU A 26 10.01 -0.54 12.71
C LEU A 26 10.92 -1.62 12.10
N LYS A 27 10.54 -2.90 12.22
CA LYS A 27 11.28 -4.02 11.62
C LYS A 27 11.38 -3.91 10.10
N ALA A 28 10.34 -3.41 9.45
CA ALA A 28 10.34 -3.19 8.00
C ALA A 28 11.33 -2.10 7.57
N SER A 29 11.42 -1.02 8.35
CA SER A 29 12.42 0.04 8.13
C SER A 29 13.85 -0.48 8.28
N PHE A 30 14.10 -1.34 9.29
CA PHE A 30 15.40 -2.00 9.44
C PHE A 30 15.70 -2.96 8.29
N GLU A 31 14.70 -3.71 7.82
CA GLU A 31 14.85 -4.59 6.65
C GLU A 31 15.23 -3.81 5.40
N LEU A 32 14.53 -2.71 5.10
CA LEU A 32 14.87 -1.84 3.97
C LEU A 32 16.33 -1.35 4.08
N LYS A 33 16.73 -0.85 5.26
CA LYS A 33 18.10 -0.34 5.46
C LYS A 33 19.14 -1.44 5.23
N ARG A 34 18.93 -2.62 5.81
CA ARG A 34 19.85 -3.77 5.71
C ARG A 34 19.95 -4.28 4.28
N GLN A 35 18.82 -4.47 3.60
CA GLN A 35 18.78 -4.90 2.20
C GLN A 35 19.44 -3.87 1.27
N SER A 36 19.18 -2.57 1.47
CA SER A 36 19.80 -1.51 0.66
C SER A 36 21.31 -1.48 0.83
N GLN A 37 21.82 -1.62 2.06
CA GLN A 37 23.26 -1.70 2.32
C GLN A 37 23.88 -2.96 1.69
N ALA A 38 23.23 -4.11 1.79
CA ALA A 38 23.71 -5.34 1.17
C ALA A 38 23.78 -5.21 -0.36
N ALA A 39 22.70 -4.73 -0.98
CA ALA A 39 22.60 -4.57 -2.44
C ALA A 39 23.67 -3.59 -2.97
N LEU A 40 23.91 -2.47 -2.30
CA LEU A 40 24.99 -1.52 -2.67
C LEU A 40 26.39 -2.13 -2.56
N ASN A 41 26.56 -3.16 -1.73
CA ASN A 41 27.81 -3.90 -1.60
C ASN A 41 27.87 -5.17 -2.47
N GLY A 42 26.92 -5.36 -3.39
CA GLY A 42 26.85 -6.55 -4.26
C GLY A 42 26.51 -7.85 -3.51
N ARG A 43 25.86 -7.75 -2.35
CA ARG A 43 25.45 -8.88 -1.52
C ARG A 43 23.92 -9.02 -1.52
N ASN A 44 23.45 -10.24 -1.28
CA ASN A 44 22.04 -10.54 -1.08
C ASN A 44 21.73 -10.63 0.40
N GLU A 45 20.49 -10.28 0.74
CA GLU A 45 20.03 -10.24 2.12
C GLU A 45 18.66 -10.90 2.24
N LYS A 46 18.39 -11.55 3.38
CA LYS A 46 17.13 -12.30 3.57
C LYS A 46 15.92 -11.36 3.69
N ASN A 47 14.78 -11.80 3.18
CA ASN A 47 13.49 -11.13 3.42
C ASN A 47 12.86 -11.72 4.68
N GLU A 48 12.57 -10.90 5.69
CA GLU A 48 12.00 -11.36 6.97
C GLU A 48 10.56 -10.85 7.16
N VAL A 49 10.35 -9.59 6.82
CA VAL A 49 9.08 -8.87 6.92
C VAL A 49 8.33 -8.93 5.60
N PHE A 50 9.00 -8.62 4.49
CA PHE A 50 8.37 -8.58 3.17
C PHE A 50 8.47 -9.94 2.46
N PRO A 51 7.52 -10.29 1.57
CA PRO A 51 7.58 -11.55 0.82
C PRO A 51 8.73 -11.56 -0.21
N HIS A 52 9.12 -10.39 -0.69
CA HIS A 52 10.20 -10.17 -1.65
C HIS A 52 11.09 -9.02 -1.20
N GLN A 53 12.28 -8.90 -1.80
CA GLN A 53 13.21 -7.80 -1.52
C GLN A 53 12.49 -6.46 -1.74
N ILE A 54 12.57 -5.56 -0.76
CA ILE A 54 12.00 -4.21 -0.85
C ILE A 54 13.06 -3.19 -1.29
N ALA A 55 14.34 -3.42 -0.99
CA ALA A 55 15.40 -2.54 -1.45
C ALA A 55 15.43 -2.45 -2.98
N PHE A 56 15.35 -1.23 -3.50
CA PHE A 56 15.31 -0.93 -4.94
C PHE A 56 14.19 -1.63 -5.72
N ASN A 57 13.08 -1.95 -5.04
CA ASN A 57 11.95 -2.66 -5.63
C ASN A 57 10.61 -2.11 -5.12
N VAL A 58 9.52 -2.43 -5.81
CA VAL A 58 8.15 -2.05 -5.43
C VAL A 58 7.27 -3.28 -5.33
N LEU A 59 6.46 -3.40 -4.27
CA LEU A 59 5.64 -4.57 -4.01
C LEU A 59 4.15 -4.22 -4.11
N PRO A 60 3.40 -4.73 -5.10
CA PRO A 60 1.99 -4.44 -5.30
C PRO A 60 1.11 -5.31 -4.39
N GLN A 61 1.44 -5.36 -3.10
CA GLN A 61 0.73 -6.18 -2.12
C GLN A 61 0.86 -5.60 -0.72
N ILE A 62 -0.27 -5.25 -0.10
CA ILE A 62 -0.37 -4.84 1.31
C ILE A 62 -1.63 -5.46 1.91
N PRO A 63 -1.54 -6.22 3.03
CA PRO A 63 -0.39 -6.46 3.91
C PRO A 63 0.67 -7.43 3.34
N GLN A 64 1.74 -7.68 4.09
CA GLN A 64 2.91 -8.44 3.64
C GLN A 64 2.63 -9.94 3.47
N LYS A 65 1.58 -10.46 4.11
CA LYS A 65 1.17 -11.88 4.08
C LYS A 65 -0.35 -11.99 3.98
N ASN A 66 -0.84 -13.03 3.32
CA ASN A 66 -2.28 -13.34 3.18
C ASN A 66 -3.11 -12.13 2.75
N ALA A 67 -2.59 -11.32 1.82
CA ALA A 67 -3.15 -10.00 1.55
C ALA A 67 -4.42 -10.03 0.71
N PHE A 68 -4.54 -11.00 -0.19
CA PHE A 68 -5.56 -11.01 -1.23
C PHE A 68 -6.86 -11.65 -0.75
N GLY A 69 -7.96 -10.95 -0.99
CA GLY A 69 -9.32 -11.46 -0.82
C GLY A 69 -9.84 -12.20 -2.05
N PRO A 70 -11.07 -12.76 -1.97
CA PRO A 70 -11.67 -13.53 -3.07
C PRO A 70 -11.95 -12.72 -4.34
N ASN A 71 -12.01 -11.38 -4.24
CA ASN A 71 -12.19 -10.48 -5.38
C ASN A 71 -10.87 -10.06 -6.04
N GLY A 72 -9.73 -10.60 -5.61
CA GLY A 72 -8.40 -10.29 -6.14
C GLY A 72 -7.80 -8.97 -5.65
N TYR A 73 -8.52 -8.17 -4.87
CA TYR A 73 -7.98 -6.98 -4.20
C TYR A 73 -7.28 -7.36 -2.90
N THR A 74 -6.32 -6.55 -2.47
CA THR A 74 -5.72 -6.68 -1.16
C THR A 74 -6.59 -6.08 -0.05
N GLU A 75 -6.35 -6.47 1.20
CA GLU A 75 -7.02 -5.89 2.36
C GLU A 75 -6.87 -4.36 2.42
N GLU A 76 -5.67 -3.83 2.14
CA GLU A 76 -5.41 -2.38 2.15
C GLU A 76 -6.21 -1.65 1.05
N GLU A 77 -6.32 -2.24 -0.14
CA GLU A 77 -7.12 -1.67 -1.23
C GLU A 77 -8.60 -1.65 -0.86
N MET A 78 -9.10 -2.71 -0.22
CA MET A 78 -10.47 -2.78 0.25
C MET A 78 -10.74 -1.83 1.43
N LYS A 79 -9.77 -1.57 2.31
CA LYS A 79 -9.86 -0.51 3.33
C LYS A 79 -10.06 0.85 2.69
N MET A 80 -9.28 1.19 1.66
CA MET A 80 -9.45 2.45 0.92
C MET A 80 -10.87 2.61 0.37
N VAL A 81 -11.48 1.53 -0.14
CA VAL A 81 -12.88 1.54 -0.60
C VAL A 81 -13.85 1.73 0.55
N ASN A 82 -13.76 0.89 1.59
CA ASN A 82 -14.74 0.80 2.66
C ASN A 82 -14.69 2.00 3.60
N GLU A 83 -13.50 2.42 4.01
CA GLU A 83 -13.31 3.54 4.92
C GLU A 83 -13.70 4.86 4.26
N THR A 84 -13.35 5.06 2.98
CA THR A 84 -13.77 6.27 2.26
C THR A 84 -15.29 6.37 2.21
N ARG A 85 -16.01 5.30 1.87
CA ARG A 85 -17.49 5.29 1.86
C ARG A 85 -18.08 5.56 3.24
N LYS A 86 -17.51 4.94 4.28
CA LYS A 86 -17.94 5.13 5.67
C LYS A 86 -17.73 6.57 6.16
N ILE A 87 -16.55 7.14 5.91
CA ILE A 87 -16.17 8.50 6.36
C ILE A 87 -16.95 9.56 5.58
N MET A 88 -17.13 9.37 4.26
CA MET A 88 -17.85 10.31 3.41
C MET A 88 -19.37 10.21 3.57
N GLY A 89 -19.89 9.12 4.16
CA GLY A 89 -21.33 8.88 4.28
C GLY A 89 -22.02 8.60 2.95
N ASP A 90 -21.29 8.18 1.91
CA ASP A 90 -21.80 8.00 0.56
C ASP A 90 -21.33 6.68 -0.06
N GLN A 91 -22.26 5.73 -0.21
CA GLN A 91 -22.03 4.42 -0.80
C GLN A 91 -21.98 4.45 -2.34
N SER A 92 -22.46 5.53 -2.97
CA SER A 92 -22.52 5.66 -4.42
C SER A 92 -21.16 5.95 -5.05
N ILE A 93 -20.19 6.40 -4.25
CA ILE A 93 -18.82 6.65 -4.72
C ILE A 93 -18.20 5.32 -5.16
N ARG A 94 -17.83 5.25 -6.44
CA ARG A 94 -17.09 4.11 -7.01
C ARG A 94 -15.60 4.30 -6.75
N ILE A 95 -14.96 3.34 -6.10
CA ILE A 95 -13.55 3.45 -5.71
C ILE A 95 -12.82 2.21 -6.19
N THR A 96 -11.65 2.42 -6.77
CA THR A 96 -10.65 1.37 -6.99
C THR A 96 -9.29 1.92 -6.58
N ALA A 97 -8.51 1.10 -5.90
CA ALA A 97 -7.19 1.44 -5.42
C ALA A 97 -6.20 0.35 -5.82
N THR A 98 -4.96 0.75 -6.11
CA THR A 98 -3.82 -0.15 -6.19
C THR A 98 -2.83 0.27 -5.11
N CYS A 99 -2.58 -0.62 -4.15
CA CYS A 99 -1.75 -0.29 -2.99
C CYS A 99 -0.34 -0.89 -3.11
N VAL A 100 0.68 -0.04 -3.25
CA VAL A 100 2.05 -0.48 -3.52
C VAL A 100 2.98 -0.04 -2.40
N ARG A 101 3.78 -0.99 -1.90
CA ARG A 101 4.88 -0.70 -0.98
C ARG A 101 6.10 -0.22 -1.77
N VAL A 102 6.67 0.91 -1.38
CA VAL A 102 7.85 1.51 -2.00
C VAL A 102 8.98 1.67 -0.98
N PRO A 103 10.26 1.72 -1.41
CA PRO A 103 11.41 1.77 -0.52
C PRO A 103 11.66 3.19 0.01
N VAL A 104 10.67 3.74 0.72
CA VAL A 104 10.68 5.07 1.35
C VAL A 104 10.39 4.93 2.83
#